data_AF-A0A8T4FQC4-F1
#
_entry.id   AF-A0A8T4FQC4-F1
#
_cell.length_a   1.000
_cell.length_b   1.000
_cell.length_c   1.000
_cell.angle_alpha   90.00
_cell.angle_beta   90.00
_cell.angle_gamma   90.00
#
_symmetry.space_group_name_H-M   'P 1'
#
loop_
_entity.id
_entity.type
_entity.pdbx_description
1 polymer ?
#
loop_
_entity_poly.entity_id
_entity_poly.type
_entity_poly.pdbx_seq_one_letter_code
_entity_poly.pdbx_strand_id
1 'polypeptide(L)'
;MSFFKENRTAGIALIILGVINLIGALAALVGVFTAKDGIVVSAAVACIGPIIMAVLYFRFGVSVKNGTISKKIDILAYFVRLAGLSEIILAIFNLWNNIETGGAWAAIGALIISIIIGLIILAVSGRINDGKQDTLDKVIWIILVVLFAISAILDIAAVIGVIIAGVAFDLTILTVLVLPIISFIIDVFMLLLLFDSDVKREMNM
;
A
#
# COMPACT_ATOMS: atom_id res chain seq x y z
N MET A 1 1.56 0.43 -25.64
CA MET A 1 2.47 0.72 -24.52
C MET A 1 2.75 2.24 -24.39
N SER A 2 1.71 3.09 -24.29
CA SER A 2 1.84 4.48 -23.81
C SER A 2 1.25 4.65 -22.41
N PHE A 3 0.23 3.86 -22.06
CA PHE A 3 -0.49 3.93 -20.79
C PHE A 3 0.39 3.84 -19.54
N PHE A 4 1.41 2.97 -19.56
CA PHE A 4 2.34 2.77 -18.44
C PHE A 4 3.63 3.61 -18.52
N LYS A 5 3.82 4.42 -19.57
CA LYS A 5 5.01 5.28 -19.73
C LYS A 5 4.85 6.66 -19.08
N GLU A 6 3.62 7.04 -18.73
CA GLU A 6 3.34 8.32 -18.11
C GLU A 6 3.25 8.16 -16.59
N ASN A 7 4.16 8.81 -15.85
CA ASN A 7 4.07 8.97 -14.40
C ASN A 7 2.68 9.45 -13.94
N ARG A 8 2.00 10.21 -14.81
CA ARG A 8 0.62 10.66 -14.62
C ARG A 8 -0.36 9.51 -14.34
N THR A 9 -0.24 8.39 -15.05
CA THR A 9 -1.11 7.22 -14.86
C THR A 9 -0.92 6.61 -13.48
N ALA A 10 0.33 6.51 -13.01
CA ALA A 10 0.62 6.03 -11.65
C ALA A 10 0.08 6.97 -10.58
N GLY A 11 0.25 8.28 -10.78
CA GLY A 11 -0.33 9.29 -9.90
C GLY A 11 -1.86 9.17 -9.82
N ILE A 12 -2.53 8.92 -10.95
CA ILE A 12 -3.98 8.66 -10.99
C ILE A 12 -4.33 7.37 -10.25
N ALA A 13 -3.61 6.27 -10.48
CA ALA A 13 -3.87 5.00 -9.79
C ALA A 13 -3.74 5.14 -8.26
N LEU A 14 -2.73 5.85 -7.77
CA LEU A 14 -2.53 6.15 -6.35
C LEU A 14 -3.63 7.04 -5.76
N ILE A 15 -4.12 8.02 -6.53
CA ILE A 15 -5.28 8.83 -6.14
C ILE A 15 -6.51 7.95 -5.99
N ILE A 16 -6.79 7.08 -6.96
CA ILE A 16 -7.96 6.17 -6.91
C ILE A 16 -7.81 5.21 -5.73
N LEU A 17 -6.62 4.63 -5.52
CA LEU A 17 -6.33 3.78 -4.35
C LEU A 17 -6.62 4.53 -3.04
N GLY A 18 -6.17 5.78 -2.92
CA GLY A 18 -6.45 6.62 -1.76
C GLY A 18 -7.94 6.86 -1.55
N VAL A 19 -8.67 7.21 -2.60
CA VAL A 19 -10.13 7.45 -2.53
C VAL A 19 -10.89 6.18 -2.13
N ILE A 20 -10.55 5.03 -2.69
CA ILE A 20 -11.22 3.76 -2.36
C ILE A 20 -10.93 3.35 -0.93
N ASN A 21 -9.68 3.46 -0.48
CA ASN A 21 -9.34 3.21 0.92
C ASN A 21 -10.08 4.15 1.87
N LEU A 22 -10.24 5.43 1.50
CA LEU A 22 -11.01 6.38 2.29
C LEU A 22 -12.48 5.96 2.38
N ILE A 23 -13.12 5.63 1.25
CA ILE A 23 -14.51 5.18 1.23
C ILE A 23 -14.68 3.91 2.05
N GLY A 24 -13.79 2.93 1.90
CA GLY A 24 -13.81 1.68 2.66
C GLY A 24 -13.66 1.91 4.16
N ALA A 25 -12.74 2.79 4.57
CA ALA A 25 -12.54 3.13 5.97
C ALA A 25 -13.73 3.87 6.59
N LEU A 26 -14.34 4.80 5.84
CA LEU A 26 -15.54 5.51 6.27
C LEU A 26 -16.75 4.57 6.37
N ALA A 27 -16.90 3.64 5.42
CA ALA A 27 -17.94 2.62 5.47
C ALA A 27 -17.78 1.70 6.70
N ALA A 28 -16.55 1.27 6.98
CA ALA A 28 -16.24 0.50 8.18
C ALA A 28 -16.58 1.28 9.46
N LEU A 29 -16.22 2.56 9.51
CA LEU A 29 -16.53 3.44 10.65
C LEU A 29 -18.04 3.61 10.85
N VAL A 30 -18.82 3.81 9.78
CA VAL A 30 -20.29 3.83 9.86
C VAL A 30 -20.83 2.50 10.37
N GLY A 31 -20.24 1.38 9.94
CA GLY A 31 -20.57 0.04 10.46
C GLY A 31 -20.39 -0.05 11.98
N VAL A 32 -19.33 0.53 12.53
CA VAL A 32 -19.09 0.57 13.98
C VAL A 32 -20.17 1.38 14.71
N PHE A 33 -20.59 2.52 14.17
CA PHE A 33 -21.61 3.38 14.80
C PHE A 33 -23.05 2.88 14.62
N THR A 34 -23.28 1.95 13.70
CA THR A 34 -24.60 1.37 13.42
C THR A 34 -24.76 -0.06 13.94
N ALA A 35 -23.75 -0.57 14.65
CA ALA A 35 -23.73 -1.91 15.21
C ALA A 35 -24.83 -2.09 16.28
N LYS A 36 -25.59 -3.20 16.16
CA LYS A 36 -26.70 -3.52 17.06
C LYS A 36 -26.25 -3.88 18.48
N ASP A 37 -25.02 -4.35 18.62
CA ASP A 37 -24.44 -4.82 19.88
C ASP A 37 -23.74 -3.69 20.66
N GLY A 38 -23.86 -2.45 20.20
CA GLY A 38 -23.24 -1.27 20.80
C GLY A 38 -21.97 -0.82 20.07
N ILE A 39 -21.49 0.38 20.44
CA ILE A 39 -20.31 0.98 19.82
C ILE A 39 -19.05 0.37 20.43
N VAL A 40 -18.27 -0.34 19.62
CA VAL A 40 -16.94 -0.86 19.99
C VAL A 40 -15.90 0.22 19.69
N VAL A 41 -15.40 0.88 20.73
CA VAL A 41 -14.46 2.01 20.60
C VAL A 41 -13.16 1.57 19.91
N SER A 42 -12.66 0.37 20.18
CA SER A 42 -11.44 -0.12 19.50
C SER A 42 -11.61 -0.28 17.99
N ALA A 43 -12.79 -0.71 17.53
CA ALA A 43 -13.10 -0.83 16.11
C ALA A 43 -13.16 0.56 15.43
N ALA A 44 -13.68 1.58 16.13
CA ALA A 44 -13.65 2.96 15.63
C ALA A 44 -12.21 3.48 15.52
N VAL A 45 -11.35 3.21 16.51
CA VAL A 45 -9.93 3.60 16.49
C VAL A 45 -9.19 2.90 15.35
N ALA A 46 -9.45 1.62 15.10
CA ALA A 46 -8.83 0.87 14.01
C ALA A 46 -9.08 1.48 12.63
N CYS A 47 -10.22 2.16 12.43
CA CYS A 47 -10.55 2.83 11.17
C CYS A 47 -9.69 4.08 10.89
N ILE A 48 -9.03 4.67 11.89
CA ILE A 48 -8.22 5.88 11.73
C ILE A 48 -6.96 5.60 10.89
N GLY A 49 -6.33 4.44 11.07
CA GLY A 49 -5.12 4.07 10.33
C GLY A 49 -5.33 4.07 8.80
N PRO A 50 -6.33 3.34 8.27
CA PRO A 50 -6.68 3.37 6.86
C PRO A 50 -7.03 4.78 6.33
N ILE A 51 -7.68 5.64 7.14
CA ILE A 51 -7.97 7.04 6.75
C ILE A 51 -6.67 7.83 6.56
N ILE A 52 -5.74 7.73 7.51
CA ILE A 52 -4.43 8.39 7.40
C ILE A 52 -3.70 7.90 6.14
N MET A 53 -3.69 6.59 5.90
CA MET A 53 -3.05 6.01 4.72
C MET A 53 -3.70 6.45 3.42
N ALA A 54 -5.02 6.50 3.36
CA ALA A 54 -5.75 7.02 2.22
C ALA A 54 -5.34 8.46 1.87
N VAL A 55 -5.19 9.31 2.88
CA VAL A 55 -4.72 10.70 2.71
C VAL A 55 -3.29 10.72 2.18
N LEU A 56 -2.40 9.87 2.69
CA LEU A 56 -1.00 9.80 2.23
C LEU A 56 -0.91 9.35 0.77
N TYR A 57 -1.64 8.29 0.38
CA TYR A 57 -1.71 7.84 -1.02
C TYR A 57 -2.28 8.91 -1.93
N PHE A 58 -3.34 9.60 -1.50
CA PHE A 58 -3.94 10.69 -2.28
C PHE A 58 -2.95 11.84 -2.49
N ARG A 59 -2.31 12.33 -1.42
CA ARG A 59 -1.33 13.43 -1.51
C ARG A 59 -0.16 13.06 -2.41
N PHE A 60 0.37 11.85 -2.27
CA PHE A 60 1.46 11.38 -3.13
C PHE A 60 1.02 11.24 -4.58
N GLY A 61 -0.14 10.63 -4.84
CA GLY A 61 -0.68 10.49 -6.19
C GLY A 61 -0.90 11.84 -6.88
N VAL A 62 -1.36 12.87 -6.15
CA VAL A 62 -1.45 14.25 -6.66
C VAL A 62 -0.07 14.81 -7.01
N SER A 63 0.93 14.64 -6.15
CA SER A 63 2.30 15.10 -6.41
C SER A 63 2.94 14.45 -7.63
N VAL A 64 2.70 13.16 -7.85
CA VAL A 64 3.16 12.43 -9.05
C VAL A 64 2.40 12.88 -10.30
N LYS A 65 1.06 12.96 -10.21
CA LYS A 65 0.20 13.39 -11.32
C LYS A 65 0.53 14.81 -11.82
N ASN A 66 0.82 15.72 -10.89
CA ASN A 66 1.14 17.11 -11.20
C ASN A 66 2.61 17.32 -11.57
N GLY A 67 3.44 16.27 -11.55
CA GLY A 67 4.86 16.35 -11.90
C GLY A 67 5.75 17.00 -10.83
N THR A 68 5.25 17.25 -9.63
CA THR A 68 6.06 17.68 -8.48
C THR A 68 7.10 16.61 -8.13
N ILE A 69 6.71 15.33 -8.25
CA ILE A 69 7.63 14.19 -8.23
C ILE A 69 7.62 13.60 -9.64
N SER A 70 8.70 13.84 -10.39
CA SER A 70 8.79 13.49 -11.81
C SER A 70 9.87 12.47 -12.14
N LYS A 71 10.91 12.33 -11.30
CA LYS A 71 11.93 11.31 -11.50
C LYS A 71 11.37 9.94 -11.10
N LYS A 72 11.55 8.96 -11.99
CA LYS A 72 11.07 7.59 -11.78
C LYS A 72 11.61 6.94 -10.51
N ILE A 73 12.89 7.17 -10.22
CA ILE A 73 13.54 6.68 -9.00
C ILE A 73 12.89 7.25 -7.73
N ASP A 74 12.51 8.53 -7.75
CA ASP A 74 11.88 9.19 -6.62
C ASP A 74 10.46 8.65 -6.44
N ILE A 75 9.73 8.41 -7.53
CA ILE A 75 8.41 7.78 -7.48
C ILE A 75 8.51 6.39 -6.81
N LEU A 76 9.49 5.58 -7.23
CA LEU A 76 9.75 4.26 -6.64
C LEU A 76 10.11 4.37 -5.15
N ALA A 77 11.06 5.23 -4.79
CA ALA A 77 11.49 5.44 -3.41
C ALA A 77 10.33 5.91 -2.50
N TYR A 78 9.52 6.86 -2.98
CA TYR A 78 8.35 7.32 -2.23
C TYR A 78 7.27 6.25 -2.10
N PHE A 79 7.04 5.43 -3.13
CA PHE A 79 6.08 4.33 -3.03
C PHE A 79 6.51 3.29 -1.99
N VAL A 80 7.79 2.88 -2.02
CA VAL A 80 8.36 1.97 -1.00
C VAL A 80 8.27 2.60 0.39
N ARG A 81 8.50 3.92 0.51
CA ARG A 81 8.31 4.65 1.76
C ARG A 81 6.87 4.57 2.26
N LEU A 82 5.88 4.75 1.38
CA LEU A 82 4.46 4.64 1.73
C LEU A 82 4.09 3.23 2.19
N ALA A 83 4.64 2.18 1.57
CA ALA A 83 4.44 0.80 2.01
C ALA A 83 5.02 0.55 3.41
N GLY A 84 6.20 1.13 3.72
CA GLY A 84 6.76 1.06 5.07
C GLY A 84 5.93 1.82 6.10
N LEU A 85 5.43 3.01 5.74
CA LEU A 85 4.54 3.79 6.61
C LEU A 85 3.19 3.10 6.82
N SER A 86 2.63 2.45 5.79
CA SER A 86 1.36 1.73 5.91
C SER A 86 1.45 0.61 6.92
N GLU A 87 2.54 -0.16 6.91
CA GLU A 87 2.74 -1.26 7.85
C GLU A 87 2.74 -0.76 9.30
N ILE A 88 3.49 0.32 9.57
CA ILE A 88 3.58 0.91 10.91
C ILE A 88 2.23 1.48 11.35
N ILE A 89 1.60 2.31 10.52
CA ILE A 89 0.35 2.98 10.85
C ILE A 89 -0.76 1.96 11.08
N LEU A 90 -0.95 1.01 10.16
CA LEU A 90 -1.99 0.00 10.29
C LEU A 90 -1.77 -0.88 11.52
N ALA A 91 -0.53 -1.28 11.82
CA ALA A 91 -0.24 -2.08 13.01
C ALA A 91 -0.59 -1.34 14.31
N ILE A 92 -0.26 -0.06 14.42
CA ILE A 92 -0.57 0.77 15.61
C ILE A 92 -2.08 0.85 15.83
N PHE A 93 -2.86 1.11 14.78
CA PHE A 93 -4.31 1.26 14.90
C PHE A 93 -5.03 -0.08 15.07
N ASN A 94 -4.52 -1.16 14.48
CA ASN A 94 -5.07 -2.51 14.64
C ASN A 94 -4.77 -3.14 16.00
N LEU A 95 -3.77 -2.66 16.75
CA LEU A 95 -3.48 -3.12 18.12
C LEU A 95 -4.73 -3.04 19.00
N TRP A 96 -5.45 -1.92 18.94
CA TRP A 96 -6.59 -1.64 19.79
C TRP A 96 -7.70 -2.68 19.64
N ASN A 97 -7.98 -3.12 18.41
CA ASN A 97 -9.00 -4.13 18.11
C ASN A 97 -8.62 -5.52 18.70
N ASN A 98 -7.32 -5.84 18.72
CA ASN A 98 -6.84 -7.14 19.21
C ASN A 98 -6.69 -7.21 20.74
N ILE A 99 -6.53 -6.07 21.41
CA ILE A 99 -6.51 -6.02 22.88
C ILE A 99 -7.90 -6.32 23.44
N GLU A 100 -8.95 -5.78 22.83
CA GLU A 100 -10.33 -5.95 23.31
C GLU A 100 -10.87 -7.38 23.10
N THR A 101 -10.35 -8.10 22.10
CA THR A 101 -10.74 -9.49 21.80
C THR A 101 -9.99 -10.56 22.63
N GLY A 102 -9.23 -10.15 23.65
CA GLY A 102 -8.57 -11.06 24.61
C GLY A 102 -7.20 -11.59 24.17
N GLY A 103 -6.65 -11.12 23.04
CA GLY A 103 -5.39 -11.54 22.44
C GLY A 103 -4.20 -10.62 22.69
N ALA A 104 -4.17 -9.85 23.79
CA ALA A 104 -3.27 -8.72 23.99
C ALA A 104 -1.77 -9.04 23.75
N TRP A 105 -1.27 -10.19 24.22
CA TRP A 105 0.14 -10.56 24.03
C TRP A 105 0.50 -10.91 22.58
N ALA A 106 -0.37 -11.60 21.87
CA ALA A 106 -0.19 -11.89 20.45
C ALA A 106 -0.25 -10.60 19.62
N ALA A 107 -1.16 -9.69 19.98
CA ALA A 107 -1.31 -8.39 19.36
C ALA A 107 -0.06 -7.51 19.48
N ILE A 108 0.53 -7.46 20.68
CA ILE A 108 1.77 -6.74 20.95
C ILE A 108 2.93 -7.34 20.15
N GLY A 109 3.02 -8.67 20.09
CA GLY A 109 4.03 -9.37 19.29
C GLY A 109 3.94 -9.01 17.80
N ALA A 110 2.73 -9.07 17.24
CA ALA A 110 2.47 -8.70 15.84
C ALA A 110 2.83 -7.23 15.57
N LEU A 111 2.46 -6.31 16.48
CA LEU A 111 2.82 -4.90 16.37
C LEU A 111 4.32 -4.68 16.28
N ILE A 112 5.10 -5.31 17.17
CA ILE A 112 6.56 -5.15 17.19
C ILE A 112 7.16 -5.63 15.87
N ILE A 113 6.70 -6.77 15.35
CA ILE A 113 7.17 -7.32 14.07
C ILE A 113 6.85 -6.36 12.92
N SER A 114 5.60 -5.88 12.83
CA SER A 114 5.18 -4.93 11.80
C SER A 114 5.97 -3.61 11.88
N ILE A 115 6.25 -3.10 13.07
CA ILE A 115 7.10 -1.91 13.24
C ILE A 115 8.50 -2.16 12.70
N ILE A 116 9.12 -3.30 13.05
CA ILE A 116 10.47 -3.64 12.57
C ILE A 116 10.48 -3.76 11.05
N ILE A 117 9.52 -4.47 10.47
CA ILE A 117 9.40 -4.63 9.01
C ILE A 117 9.21 -3.26 8.34
N GLY A 118 8.29 -2.44 8.85
CA GLY A 118 8.04 -1.10 8.34
C GLY A 118 9.28 -0.21 8.39
N LEU A 119 10.05 -0.24 9.49
CA LEU A 119 11.32 0.49 9.62
C LEU A 119 12.37 0.01 8.62
N ILE A 120 12.47 -1.30 8.38
CA ILE A 120 13.37 -1.86 7.35
C ILE A 120 12.96 -1.34 5.96
N ILE A 121 11.67 -1.36 5.63
CA ILE A 121 11.18 -0.85 4.34
C ILE A 121 11.46 0.65 4.21
N LEU A 122 11.31 1.43 5.28
CA LEU A 122 11.67 2.86 5.29
C LEU A 122 13.16 3.08 5.05
N ALA A 123 14.03 2.26 5.65
CA ALA A 123 15.47 2.32 5.41
C ALA A 123 15.81 1.99 3.95
N VAL A 124 15.18 0.95 3.38
CA VAL A 124 15.29 0.62 1.95
C VAL A 124 14.82 1.79 1.08
N SER A 125 13.71 2.44 1.42
CA SER A 125 13.20 3.60 0.68
C SER A 125 14.21 4.75 0.62
N GLY A 126 14.91 5.01 1.73
CA GLY A 126 15.93 6.05 1.80
C GLY A 126 17.19 5.71 1.02
N ARG A 127 17.45 4.42 0.80
CA ARG A 127 18.59 3.94 0.00
C ARG A 127 18.34 4.02 -1.50
N ILE A 128 17.11 3.78 -1.97
CA ILE A 128 16.76 3.78 -3.40
C ILE A 128 17.16 5.09 -4.10
N ASN A 129 17.09 6.23 -3.41
CA ASN A 129 17.38 7.54 -4.00
C ASN A 129 18.46 8.34 -3.26
N ASP A 130 19.40 7.67 -2.58
CA ASP A 130 20.51 8.33 -1.89
C ASP A 130 21.64 8.81 -2.82
N GLY A 131 21.54 8.50 -4.12
CA GLY A 131 22.48 8.88 -5.17
C GLY A 131 23.78 8.08 -5.17
N LYS A 132 23.92 7.07 -4.30
CA LYS A 132 25.04 6.13 -4.31
C LYS A 132 24.70 4.95 -5.21
N GLN A 133 25.74 4.33 -5.75
CA GLN A 133 25.63 3.12 -6.57
C GLN A 133 26.59 2.08 -6.03
N ASP A 134 26.08 1.19 -5.21
CA ASP A 134 26.85 0.09 -4.64
C ASP A 134 26.17 -1.27 -4.85
N THR A 135 26.73 -2.32 -4.25
CA THR A 135 26.20 -3.69 -4.37
C THR A 135 24.86 -3.86 -3.64
N LEU A 136 24.60 -3.07 -2.60
CA LEU A 136 23.35 -3.15 -1.85
C LEU A 136 22.17 -2.67 -2.71
N ASP A 137 22.39 -1.69 -3.58
CA ASP A 137 21.33 -1.17 -4.47
C ASP A 137 20.87 -2.22 -5.49
N LYS A 138 21.81 -3.05 -5.99
CA LYS A 138 21.50 -4.23 -6.82
C LYS A 138 20.64 -5.23 -6.05
N VAL A 139 21.00 -5.51 -4.79
CA VAL A 139 20.26 -6.44 -3.94
C VAL A 139 18.85 -5.90 -3.66
N ILE A 140 18.72 -4.61 -3.35
CA ILE A 140 17.43 -3.94 -3.16
C ILE A 140 16.59 -4.06 -4.44
N TRP A 141 17.17 -3.81 -5.61
CA TRP A 141 16.45 -3.95 -6.88
C TRP A 141 15.89 -5.37 -7.06
N ILE A 142 16.70 -6.40 -6.83
CA ILE A 142 16.26 -7.81 -6.95
C ILE A 142 15.12 -8.09 -5.97
N ILE A 143 15.25 -7.66 -4.71
CA ILE A 143 14.22 -7.85 -3.68
C ILE A 143 12.92 -7.15 -4.10
N LEU A 144 12.98 -5.90 -4.56
CA LEU A 144 11.79 -5.16 -4.99
C LEU A 144 11.11 -5.81 -6.19
N VAL A 145 11.89 -6.31 -7.17
CA VAL A 145 11.32 -7.05 -8.33
C VAL A 145 10.56 -8.28 -7.84
N VAL A 146 11.16 -9.07 -6.95
CA VAL A 146 10.52 -10.28 -6.41
C VAL A 146 9.25 -9.91 -5.62
N LEU A 147 9.33 -8.90 -4.75
CA LEU A 147 8.20 -8.48 -3.94
C LEU A 147 7.03 -7.98 -4.80
N PHE A 148 7.25 -7.07 -5.75
CA PHE A 148 6.16 -6.59 -6.60
C PHE A 148 5.62 -7.66 -7.55
N ALA A 149 6.45 -8.60 -8.00
CA ALA A 149 5.97 -9.74 -8.79
C ALA A 149 5.04 -10.65 -7.97
N ILE A 150 5.41 -10.94 -6.72
CA ILE A 150 4.57 -11.73 -5.82
C ILE A 150 3.29 -10.96 -5.50
N SER A 151 3.37 -9.69 -5.13
CA SER A 151 2.19 -8.88 -4.81
C SER A 151 1.21 -8.79 -5.99
N ALA A 152 1.71 -8.58 -7.21
CA ALA A 152 0.87 -8.58 -8.41
C ALA A 152 0.16 -9.93 -8.64
N ILE A 153 0.82 -11.05 -8.37
CA ILE A 153 0.21 -12.39 -8.45
C ILE A 153 -0.87 -12.56 -7.38
N LEU A 154 -0.60 -12.12 -6.14
CA LEU A 154 -1.55 -12.20 -5.03
C LEU A 154 -2.79 -11.35 -5.29
N ASP A 155 -2.63 -10.16 -5.87
CA ASP A 155 -3.74 -9.28 -6.21
C ASP A 155 -4.62 -9.89 -7.31
N ILE A 156 -4.03 -10.48 -8.36
CA ILE A 156 -4.79 -11.23 -9.37
C ILE A 156 -5.52 -12.42 -8.71
N ALA A 157 -4.86 -13.16 -7.83
CA ALA A 157 -5.47 -14.28 -7.14
C ALA A 157 -6.66 -13.84 -6.29
N ALA A 158 -6.57 -12.68 -5.63
CA ALA A 158 -7.68 -12.09 -4.88
C ALA A 158 -8.87 -11.75 -5.79
N VAL A 159 -8.62 -11.13 -6.95
CA VAL A 159 -9.68 -10.85 -7.95
C VAL A 159 -10.37 -12.13 -8.41
N ILE A 160 -9.59 -13.17 -8.76
CA ILE A 160 -10.13 -14.47 -9.18
C ILE A 160 -10.94 -15.10 -8.04
N GLY A 161 -10.45 -15.01 -6.80
CA GLY A 161 -11.13 -15.54 -5.61
C GLY A 161 -12.52 -14.94 -5.43
N VAL A 162 -12.67 -13.62 -5.58
CA VAL A 162 -13.98 -12.94 -5.50
C VAL A 162 -14.93 -13.39 -6.60
N ILE A 163 -14.44 -13.53 -7.83
CA ILE A 163 -15.26 -13.98 -8.97
C ILE A 163 -15.77 -15.41 -8.75
N ILE A 164 -14.90 -16.32 -8.30
CA ILE A 164 -15.28 -17.71 -8.01
C ILE A 164 -16.26 -17.79 -6.83
N ALA A 165 -16.07 -16.97 -5.80
CA ALA A 165 -16.92 -16.96 -4.61
C ALA A 165 -18.33 -16.40 -4.85
N GLY A 166 -18.59 -15.79 -6.01
CA GLY A 166 -19.93 -15.27 -6.35
C GLY A 166 -20.40 -14.17 -5.40
N VAL A 167 -19.48 -13.30 -4.95
CA VAL A 167 -19.78 -12.24 -3.97
C VAL A 167 -20.88 -11.31 -4.50
N ALA A 168 -21.85 -10.98 -3.65
CA ALA A 168 -22.93 -10.06 -4.00
C ALA A 168 -22.40 -8.66 -4.31
N PHE A 169 -23.04 -7.97 -5.26
CA PHE A 169 -22.72 -6.58 -5.61
C PHE A 169 -23.27 -5.61 -4.55
N ASP A 170 -22.54 -5.47 -3.45
CA ASP A 170 -22.78 -4.45 -2.43
C ASP A 170 -21.54 -3.55 -2.23
N LEU A 171 -21.56 -2.68 -1.22
CA LEU A 171 -20.46 -1.74 -0.95
C LEU A 171 -19.13 -2.45 -0.63
N THR A 172 -19.15 -3.72 -0.23
CA THR A 172 -17.94 -4.51 0.02
C THR A 172 -17.16 -4.78 -1.27
N ILE A 173 -17.81 -4.74 -2.44
CA ILE A 173 -17.14 -4.98 -3.72
C ILE A 173 -16.02 -3.95 -3.99
N LEU A 174 -16.13 -2.74 -3.44
CA LEU A 174 -15.09 -1.73 -3.56
C LEU A 174 -13.78 -2.17 -2.89
N THR A 175 -13.87 -2.86 -1.75
CA THR A 175 -12.69 -3.32 -1.01
C THR A 175 -12.24 -4.71 -1.44
N VAL A 176 -13.16 -5.62 -1.79
CA VAL A 176 -12.77 -6.99 -2.17
C VAL A 176 -12.42 -7.14 -3.64
N LEU A 177 -12.98 -6.34 -4.55
CA LEU A 177 -12.72 -6.44 -5.99
C LEU A 177 -11.90 -5.27 -6.54
N VAL A 178 -12.35 -4.04 -6.28
CA VAL A 178 -11.74 -2.86 -6.93
C VAL A 178 -10.36 -2.56 -6.37
N LEU A 179 -10.16 -2.71 -5.06
CA LEU A 179 -8.87 -2.47 -4.42
C LEU A 179 -7.77 -3.43 -4.95
N PRO A 180 -7.97 -4.76 -5.02
CA PRO A 180 -6.99 -5.65 -5.65
C PRO A 180 -6.68 -5.34 -7.11
N ILE A 181 -7.67 -4.91 -7.91
CA ILE A 181 -7.43 -4.51 -9.31
C ILE A 181 -6.48 -3.30 -9.37
N ILE A 182 -6.66 -2.32 -8.49
CA ILE A 182 -5.82 -1.12 -8.49
C ILE A 182 -4.44 -1.42 -7.90
N SER A 183 -4.35 -2.20 -6.83
CA SER A 183 -3.08 -2.67 -6.28
C SER A 183 -2.28 -3.41 -7.35
N PHE A 184 -2.92 -4.30 -8.12
CA PHE A 184 -2.29 -4.97 -9.25
C PHE A 184 -1.74 -4.00 -10.30
N ILE A 185 -2.53 -2.98 -10.69
CA ILE A 185 -2.09 -1.96 -11.66
C ILE A 185 -0.86 -1.20 -11.13
N ILE A 186 -0.84 -0.89 -9.83
CA ILE A 186 0.27 -0.19 -9.18
C ILE A 186 1.51 -1.09 -9.14
N ASP A 187 1.38 -2.36 -8.77
CA ASP A 187 2.51 -3.29 -8.71
C ASP A 187 3.11 -3.54 -10.09
N VAL A 188 2.27 -3.71 -11.12
CA VAL A 188 2.73 -3.78 -12.51
C VAL A 188 3.45 -2.50 -12.90
N PHE A 189 2.93 -1.33 -12.51
CA PHE A 189 3.62 -0.07 -12.79
C PHE A 189 4.98 0.01 -12.06
N MET A 190 5.08 -0.42 -10.80
CA MET A 190 6.34 -0.45 -10.06
C MET A 190 7.36 -1.42 -10.65
N LEU A 191 6.91 -2.58 -11.14
CA LEU A 191 7.74 -3.51 -11.90
C LEU A 191 8.27 -2.85 -13.18
N LEU A 192 7.39 -2.18 -13.93
CA LEU A 192 7.80 -1.47 -15.15
C LEU A 192 8.80 -0.35 -14.85
N LEU A 193 8.65 0.37 -13.72
CA LEU A 193 9.63 1.34 -13.27
C LEU A 193 10.97 0.69 -12.95
N LEU A 194 10.99 -0.45 -12.24
CA LEU A 194 12.24 -1.17 -11.92
C LEU A 194 12.98 -1.64 -13.18
N PHE A 195 12.27 -2.00 -14.25
CA PHE A 195 12.89 -2.40 -15.52
C PHE A 195 13.22 -1.23 -16.45
N ASP A 196 12.90 0.02 -16.07
CA ASP A 196 13.24 1.20 -16.85
C ASP A 196 14.75 1.47 -16.82
N SER A 197 15.33 1.84 -17.97
CA SER A 197 16.78 2.04 -18.10
C SER A 197 17.34 3.10 -17.15
N ASP A 198 16.57 4.16 -16.84
CA ASP A 198 17.02 5.19 -15.92
C ASP A 198 17.08 4.67 -14.48
N VAL A 199 16.05 3.95 -14.05
CA VAL A 199 15.98 3.35 -12.71
C VAL A 199 17.03 2.25 -12.54
N LYS A 200 17.18 1.37 -13.54
CA LYS A 200 18.24 0.34 -13.53
C LYS A 200 19.62 0.97 -13.38
N ARG A 201 19.93 2.01 -14.16
CA ARG A 201 21.21 2.73 -14.04
C ARG A 201 21.39 3.32 -12.65
N GLU A 202 20.36 3.93 -12.07
CA GLU A 202 20.44 4.51 -10.73
C GLU A 202 20.58 3.46 -9.62
N MET A 203 20.06 2.24 -9.83
CA MET A 203 20.20 1.11 -8.91
C MET A 203 21.36 0.17 -9.26
N ASN A 204 22.30 0.61 -10.11
CA ASN A 204 23.50 -0.14 -10.50
C ASN A 204 23.21 -1.46 -11.25
N MET A 205 22.13 -1.55 -12.04
CA MET A 205 21.63 -2.77 -12.71
C MET A 205 21.61 -2.72 -14.24
#